data_AF-M5BPU8-F1
#
_entry.id   AF-M5BPU8-F1
#
_cell.length_a   1.000
_cell.length_b   1.000
_cell.length_c   1.000
_cell.angle_alpha   90.00
_cell.angle_beta   90.00
_cell.angle_gamma   90.00
#
_symmetry.space_group_name_H-M   'P 1'
#
loop_
_entity.id
_entity.type
_entity.pdbx_description
1 polymer ?
#
loop_
_entity_poly.entity_id
_entity_poly.type
_entity_poly.pdbx_seq_one_letter_code
_entity_poly.pdbx_strand_id
1 'polypeptide(L)'
;MSEPRFIQEDTTARGRRKEKEGAEDKLFREHDELRHSIRSVLDNFRRWTTRFQLLAADFPFPSCNLTDSHSLRLGQVPQWLNNHDPKDGSITLDVVQHSQFMSDYRQSTFSSLSIESQLTNLNVSEAFIYMNDDVFFMAPMTPWDFYTYGDRFGQRYRPYTTHEAKTLVKSMVDEVTITWNSELHHTGQQRFRMDPDAKDAYLPFLATHWIVERHREALLWTWVVARIGGDDDAWGPAQSAQAWKELGGAVDKDLVDVRRQVRSTLHEDRVMNMLDSTGDTAIGRTRYAFVSRDGYPYTSLGRFGWKNWPLFQPSKSNDMPGMYSDPGARCSIRRTECFGASSSRIRDASGVFARLAFEVPHCGDCVITALVAASGDLGLSAFLPEPDRAWTGWKDLDQEPPKEIAPHLPLVADYRAANFSLAHVFAQSRGETTSVRDWAVELIARYRFTIGKSESVPYTFSIA
;
A
#
# COMPACT_ATOMS: atom_id res chain seq x y z
N MET A 1 1.55 21.51 -33.21
CA MET A 1 1.76 20.05 -33.12
C MET A 1 1.13 19.43 -34.35
N SER A 2 1.78 18.43 -34.95
CA SER A 2 1.21 17.64 -36.06
C SER A 2 0.12 16.71 -35.52
N GLU A 3 -0.96 16.47 -36.27
CA GLU A 3 -1.99 15.53 -35.86
C GLU A 3 -1.41 14.10 -35.63
N PRO A 4 -1.91 13.35 -34.62
CA PRO A 4 -1.58 11.93 -34.48
C PRO A 4 -1.90 11.17 -35.76
N ARG A 5 -1.03 10.25 -36.19
CA ARG A 5 -1.12 9.61 -37.53
C ARG A 5 -2.40 8.80 -37.77
N PHE A 6 -3.01 8.32 -36.69
CA PHE A 6 -4.27 7.58 -36.77
C PHE A 6 -5.51 8.51 -36.76
N ILE A 7 -5.34 9.83 -36.66
CA ILE A 7 -6.43 10.81 -36.77
C ILE A 7 -6.36 11.45 -38.16
N GLN A 8 -7.47 11.40 -38.90
CA GLN A 8 -7.59 12.08 -40.19
C GLN A 8 -7.78 13.61 -40.01
N GLU A 9 -7.11 14.41 -40.83
CA GLU A 9 -7.27 15.87 -40.88
C GLU A 9 -8.64 16.25 -41.46
N ASP A 10 -9.35 17.16 -40.79
CA ASP A 10 -10.66 17.65 -41.22
C ASP A 10 -10.50 18.95 -42.04
N THR A 11 -11.00 18.97 -43.27
CA THR A 11 -10.90 20.11 -44.21
C THR A 11 -12.20 20.91 -44.34
N THR A 12 -13.19 20.68 -43.49
CA THR A 12 -14.50 21.34 -43.62
C THR A 12 -14.60 22.66 -42.86
N ALA A 13 -15.04 23.72 -43.55
CA ALA A 13 -15.15 25.07 -43.03
C ALA A 13 -16.23 25.21 -41.95
N ARG A 14 -15.89 25.85 -40.82
CA ARG A 14 -16.81 26.13 -39.69
C ARG A 14 -18.01 26.97 -40.13
N GLY A 15 -19.19 26.34 -40.17
CA GLY A 15 -20.49 26.94 -40.52
C GLY A 15 -21.16 27.73 -39.40
N ARG A 16 -22.06 28.63 -39.82
CA ARG A 16 -22.73 29.73 -39.10
C ARG A 16 -23.59 29.33 -37.89
N ARG A 17 -23.73 30.31 -36.99
CA ARG A 17 -24.62 30.34 -35.79
C ARG A 17 -26.11 30.37 -36.16
N LYS A 18 -26.91 29.42 -35.67
CA LYS A 18 -28.39 29.36 -35.46
C LYS A 18 -28.69 28.02 -34.75
N GLU A 19 -29.71 27.75 -33.94
CA GLU A 19 -30.95 28.36 -33.43
C GLU A 19 -31.23 27.70 -32.04
N LYS A 20 -32.25 28.09 -31.26
CA LYS A 20 -32.51 27.49 -29.93
C LYS A 20 -33.15 26.09 -30.06
N GLU A 21 -32.32 25.05 -30.14
CA GLU A 21 -32.72 23.63 -30.06
C GLU A 21 -33.05 23.20 -28.61
N GLY A 22 -33.97 22.23 -28.46
CA GLY A 22 -34.41 21.67 -27.18
C GLY A 22 -33.30 20.92 -26.44
N ALA A 23 -33.50 20.59 -25.16
CA ALA A 23 -32.49 19.91 -24.35
C ALA A 23 -32.17 18.48 -24.84
N GLU A 24 -33.16 17.79 -25.44
CA GLU A 24 -33.01 16.43 -25.98
C GLU A 24 -32.15 16.38 -27.25
N ASP A 25 -32.30 17.35 -28.16
CA ASP A 25 -31.47 17.43 -29.38
C ASP A 25 -30.00 17.76 -29.09
N LYS A 26 -29.71 18.32 -27.90
CA LYS A 26 -28.34 18.59 -27.44
C LYS A 26 -27.66 17.38 -26.81
N LEU A 27 -28.43 16.44 -26.26
CA LEU A 27 -27.91 15.31 -25.48
C LEU A 27 -27.18 14.27 -26.32
N PHE A 28 -27.46 14.19 -27.63
CA PHE A 28 -26.88 13.20 -28.54
C PHE A 28 -25.99 13.83 -29.62
N ARG A 29 -25.62 15.10 -29.43
CA ARG A 29 -24.82 15.83 -30.41
C ARG A 29 -23.35 15.43 -30.27
N GLU A 30 -22.80 14.88 -31.33
CA GLU A 30 -21.38 14.56 -31.40
C GLU A 30 -20.53 15.86 -31.40
N HIS A 31 -19.58 15.93 -30.48
CA HIS A 31 -18.72 17.08 -30.26
C HIS A 31 -17.23 16.78 -30.46
N ASP A 32 -16.89 15.61 -31.04
CA ASP A 32 -15.53 15.10 -31.19
C ASP A 32 -14.82 14.93 -29.82
N GLU A 33 -15.59 14.74 -28.73
CA GLU A 33 -15.06 14.71 -27.35
C GLU A 33 -14.03 13.59 -27.20
N LEU A 34 -14.35 12.39 -27.68
CA LEU A 34 -13.44 11.25 -27.71
C LEU A 34 -12.12 11.56 -28.45
N ARG A 35 -12.19 12.25 -29.60
CA ARG A 35 -11.01 12.65 -30.39
C ARG A 35 -10.13 13.58 -29.58
N HIS A 36 -10.74 14.55 -28.89
CA HIS A 36 -10.04 15.51 -28.05
C HIS A 36 -9.49 14.87 -26.77
N SER A 37 -10.19 13.92 -26.18
CA SER A 37 -9.76 13.17 -25.01
C SER A 37 -8.49 12.38 -25.32
N ILE A 38 -8.49 11.58 -26.39
CA ILE A 38 -7.31 10.81 -26.82
C ILE A 38 -6.12 11.72 -27.13
N ARG A 39 -6.36 12.86 -27.82
CA ARG A 39 -5.30 13.86 -28.07
C ARG A 39 -4.71 14.39 -26.76
N SER A 40 -5.53 14.71 -25.79
CA SER A 40 -5.08 15.20 -24.49
C SER A 40 -4.18 14.18 -23.78
N VAL A 41 -4.47 12.88 -23.89
CA VAL A 41 -3.63 11.82 -23.33
C VAL A 41 -2.32 11.68 -24.10
N LEU A 42 -2.35 11.75 -25.43
CA LEU A 42 -1.13 11.72 -26.23
C LEU A 42 -0.22 12.92 -25.97
N ASP A 43 -0.78 14.11 -25.80
CA ASP A 43 0.00 15.33 -25.55
C ASP A 43 0.64 15.31 -24.15
N ASN A 44 -0.04 14.72 -23.17
CA ASN A 44 0.36 14.82 -21.76
C ASN A 44 0.90 13.53 -21.14
N PHE A 45 0.71 12.36 -21.75
CA PHE A 45 1.04 11.06 -21.14
C PHE A 45 1.76 10.07 -22.07
N ARG A 46 1.98 10.42 -23.35
CA ARG A 46 2.58 9.55 -24.38
C ARG A 46 3.83 8.79 -23.96
N ARG A 47 4.69 9.37 -23.12
CA ARG A 47 5.96 8.74 -22.70
C ARG A 47 5.77 7.45 -21.91
N TRP A 48 4.61 7.27 -21.29
CA TRP A 48 4.37 6.21 -20.31
C TRP A 48 3.35 5.17 -20.76
N THR A 49 2.77 5.36 -21.96
CA THR A 49 1.79 4.44 -22.54
C THR A 49 2.33 3.86 -23.84
N THR A 50 2.02 2.59 -24.07
CA THR A 50 2.36 1.87 -25.30
C THR A 50 1.13 1.35 -26.02
N ARG A 51 -0.03 1.31 -25.35
CA ARG A 51 -1.26 0.70 -25.86
C ARG A 51 -2.49 1.47 -25.38
N PHE A 52 -3.40 1.73 -26.32
CA PHE A 52 -4.72 2.27 -26.06
C PHE A 52 -5.76 1.23 -26.49
N GLN A 53 -6.83 1.11 -25.71
CA GLN A 53 -8.02 0.36 -26.11
C GLN A 53 -9.20 1.33 -26.15
N LEU A 54 -9.77 1.50 -27.34
CA LEU A 54 -11.02 2.23 -27.52
C LEU A 54 -12.18 1.25 -27.40
N LEU A 55 -13.01 1.40 -26.37
CA LEU A 55 -14.22 0.62 -26.22
C LEU A 55 -15.31 1.21 -27.09
N ALA A 56 -15.86 0.42 -28.00
CA ALA A 56 -16.87 0.85 -28.96
C ALA A 56 -18.10 -0.04 -28.92
N ALA A 57 -19.27 0.57 -29.13
CA ALA A 57 -20.52 -0.17 -29.25
C ALA A 57 -20.57 -0.89 -30.60
N ASP A 58 -21.19 -2.07 -30.61
CA ASP A 58 -21.51 -2.79 -31.83
C ASP A 58 -23.00 -3.15 -31.88
N PHE A 59 -23.55 -3.20 -33.09
CA PHE A 59 -24.97 -3.33 -33.37
C PHE A 59 -25.30 -4.71 -33.96
N PRO A 60 -26.46 -5.30 -33.67
CA PRO A 60 -26.92 -6.48 -34.40
C PRO A 60 -26.91 -6.23 -35.91
N PHE A 61 -26.38 -7.16 -36.71
CA PHE A 61 -26.37 -6.99 -38.16
C PHE A 61 -27.82 -6.95 -38.70
N PRO A 62 -28.21 -5.92 -39.47
CA PRO A 62 -29.54 -5.87 -40.06
C PRO A 62 -29.63 -6.88 -41.21
N SER A 63 -30.22 -8.06 -40.97
CA SER A 63 -30.51 -9.04 -42.02
C SER A 63 -32.00 -9.04 -42.39
N CYS A 64 -32.30 -9.18 -43.68
CA CYS A 64 -33.64 -9.50 -44.17
C CYS A 64 -33.95 -11.00 -44.06
N ASN A 65 -32.96 -11.83 -43.70
CA ASN A 65 -33.05 -13.27 -43.58
C ASN A 65 -32.83 -13.68 -42.12
N LEU A 66 -33.92 -14.06 -41.45
CA LEU A 66 -33.99 -14.29 -39.98
C LEU A 66 -33.14 -15.46 -39.47
N THR A 67 -32.54 -16.27 -40.35
CA THR A 67 -31.78 -17.48 -39.99
C THR A 67 -30.26 -17.33 -40.09
N ASP A 68 -29.73 -16.24 -40.66
CA ASP A 68 -28.31 -16.19 -41.08
C ASP A 68 -27.32 -15.55 -40.10
N SER A 69 -27.72 -14.86 -39.03
CA SER A 69 -26.74 -14.64 -37.95
C SER A 69 -27.31 -14.08 -36.66
N HIS A 70 -27.37 -14.92 -35.63
CA HIS A 70 -27.50 -14.44 -34.25
C HIS A 70 -26.16 -13.93 -33.68
N SER A 71 -25.05 -14.11 -34.39
CA SER A 71 -23.68 -13.82 -33.90
C SER A 71 -22.97 -12.69 -34.66
N LEU A 72 -23.40 -12.30 -35.85
CA LEU A 72 -22.77 -11.23 -36.62
C LEU A 72 -23.25 -9.85 -36.12
N ARG A 73 -22.29 -9.01 -35.72
CA ARG A 73 -22.54 -7.64 -35.24
C ARG A 73 -21.66 -6.65 -35.98
N LEU A 74 -22.19 -5.45 -36.22
CA LEU A 74 -21.52 -4.33 -36.88
C LEU A 74 -20.88 -3.45 -35.81
N GLY A 75 -19.55 -3.45 -35.75
CA GLY A 75 -18.80 -2.61 -34.83
C GLY A 75 -18.81 -1.13 -35.22
N GLN A 76 -19.01 -0.25 -34.24
CA GLN A 76 -18.84 1.18 -34.44
C GLN A 76 -17.34 1.51 -34.49
N VAL A 77 -16.99 2.43 -35.38
CA VAL A 77 -15.64 2.98 -35.52
C VAL A 77 -15.78 4.49 -35.67
N PRO A 78 -15.00 5.30 -34.93
CA PRO A 78 -14.99 6.74 -35.13
C PRO A 78 -14.57 7.12 -36.55
N GLN A 79 -15.26 8.10 -37.15
CA GLN A 79 -15.00 8.49 -38.55
C GLN A 79 -13.59 9.07 -38.75
N TRP A 80 -13.04 9.73 -37.74
CA TRP A 80 -11.70 10.30 -37.77
C TRP A 80 -10.59 9.26 -37.63
N LEU A 81 -10.90 8.01 -37.29
CA LEU A 81 -9.91 6.97 -37.03
C LEU A 81 -9.45 6.29 -38.33
N ASN A 82 -8.13 6.33 -38.57
CA ASN A 82 -7.52 5.61 -39.68
C ASN A 82 -7.28 4.13 -39.32
N ASN A 83 -8.20 3.27 -39.73
CA ASN A 83 -8.12 1.83 -39.48
C ASN A 83 -7.03 1.09 -40.28
N HIS A 84 -6.39 1.73 -41.27
CA HIS A 84 -5.34 1.09 -42.07
C HIS A 84 -3.97 1.10 -41.39
N ASP A 85 -3.73 2.06 -40.49
CA ASP A 85 -2.49 2.16 -39.70
C ASP A 85 -2.80 2.62 -38.27
N PRO A 86 -3.20 1.69 -37.38
CA PRO A 86 -3.64 2.01 -36.02
C PRO A 86 -2.46 2.27 -35.06
N LYS A 87 -1.38 2.87 -35.58
CA LYS A 87 -0.14 3.14 -34.83
C LYS A 87 0.25 4.60 -34.89
N ASP A 88 0.74 5.10 -33.77
CA ASP A 88 1.40 6.40 -33.70
C ASP A 88 2.75 6.26 -32.98
N GLY A 89 3.80 6.08 -33.78
CA GLY A 89 5.14 5.77 -33.27
C GLY A 89 5.16 4.41 -32.56
N SER A 90 5.50 4.39 -31.27
CA SER A 90 5.51 3.17 -30.44
C SER A 90 4.16 2.83 -29.81
N ILE A 91 3.12 3.64 -30.05
CA ILE A 91 1.79 3.46 -29.46
C ILE A 91 0.88 2.73 -30.44
N THR A 92 0.19 1.70 -29.96
CA THR A 92 -0.84 0.98 -30.70
C THR A 92 -2.24 1.30 -30.16
N LEU A 93 -3.22 1.49 -31.04
CA LEU A 93 -4.62 1.70 -30.68
C LEU A 93 -5.47 0.52 -31.17
N ASP A 94 -6.13 -0.17 -30.24
CA ASP A 94 -7.05 -1.26 -30.55
C ASP A 94 -8.50 -0.80 -30.34
N VAL A 95 -9.38 -1.04 -31.32
CA VAL A 95 -10.83 -0.84 -31.14
C VAL A 95 -11.44 -2.14 -30.65
N VAL A 96 -11.92 -2.15 -29.41
CA VAL A 96 -12.50 -3.32 -28.74
C VAL A 96 -14.01 -3.14 -28.68
N GLN A 97 -14.73 -3.98 -29.42
CA GLN A 97 -16.20 -3.92 -29.47
C GLN A 97 -16.80 -4.51 -28.18
N HIS A 98 -17.93 -3.97 -27.70
CA HIS A 98 -18.61 -4.43 -26.48
C HIS A 98 -18.88 -5.95 -26.49
N SER A 99 -19.25 -6.52 -27.63
CA SER A 99 -19.45 -7.96 -27.78
C SER A 99 -18.20 -8.83 -27.51
N GLN A 100 -17.01 -8.25 -27.46
CA GLN A 100 -15.76 -8.98 -27.19
C GLN A 100 -15.48 -9.17 -25.70
N PHE A 101 -16.11 -8.39 -24.80
CA PHE A 101 -15.83 -8.46 -23.35
C PHE A 101 -17.07 -8.43 -22.46
N MET A 102 -18.23 -8.01 -22.96
CA MET A 102 -19.46 -8.00 -22.17
C MET A 102 -20.16 -9.37 -22.18
N SER A 103 -20.53 -9.87 -21.00
CA SER A 103 -21.32 -11.10 -20.86
C SER A 103 -22.81 -10.84 -21.14
N ASP A 104 -23.50 -11.80 -21.77
CA ASP A 104 -24.94 -11.72 -22.11
C ASP A 104 -25.35 -10.46 -22.91
N TYR A 105 -24.44 -9.95 -23.72
CA TYR A 105 -24.65 -8.74 -24.52
C TYR A 105 -25.58 -8.97 -25.72
N ARG A 106 -26.86 -8.62 -25.57
CA ARG A 106 -27.91 -8.81 -26.60
C ARG A 106 -28.18 -7.56 -27.44
N GLN A 107 -28.33 -6.41 -26.77
CA GLN A 107 -28.59 -5.11 -27.40
C GLN A 107 -27.46 -4.15 -27.13
N SER A 108 -27.28 -3.18 -28.03
CA SER A 108 -26.25 -2.15 -27.87
C SER A 108 -26.52 -1.31 -26.63
N THR A 109 -25.49 -1.08 -25.83
CA THR A 109 -25.56 -0.20 -24.65
C THR A 109 -24.61 0.97 -24.81
N PHE A 110 -25.06 2.14 -24.36
CA PHE A 110 -24.28 3.38 -24.28
C PHE A 110 -24.16 3.85 -22.82
N SER A 111 -24.59 2.99 -21.87
CA SER A 111 -24.49 3.26 -20.44
C SER A 111 -23.08 2.96 -19.94
N SER A 112 -22.36 3.97 -19.47
CA SER A 112 -21.04 3.81 -18.86
C SER A 112 -21.09 2.82 -17.70
N LEU A 113 -22.12 2.89 -16.84
CA LEU A 113 -22.31 1.95 -15.71
C LEU A 113 -22.35 0.48 -16.17
N SER A 114 -22.99 0.21 -17.31
CA SER A 114 -23.05 -1.14 -17.87
C SER A 114 -21.68 -1.59 -18.39
N ILE A 115 -20.95 -0.71 -19.07
CA ILE A 115 -19.62 -0.97 -19.62
C ILE A 115 -18.59 -1.16 -18.50
N GLU A 116 -18.56 -0.23 -17.54
CA GLU A 116 -17.65 -0.20 -16.38
C GLU A 116 -17.73 -1.49 -15.55
N SER A 117 -18.94 -2.04 -15.38
CA SER A 117 -19.16 -3.30 -14.67
C SER A 117 -18.51 -4.54 -15.30
N GLN A 118 -18.06 -4.44 -16.55
CA GLN A 118 -17.49 -5.56 -17.33
C GLN A 118 -16.00 -5.36 -17.66
N LEU A 119 -15.36 -4.29 -17.15
CA LEU A 119 -13.94 -3.99 -17.44
C LEU A 119 -12.98 -5.11 -17.00
N THR A 120 -13.38 -5.95 -16.03
CA THR A 120 -12.61 -7.11 -15.59
C THR A 120 -12.36 -8.14 -16.68
N ASN A 121 -13.16 -8.12 -17.75
CA ASN A 121 -13.05 -9.07 -18.86
C ASN A 121 -12.12 -8.56 -19.97
N LEU A 122 -11.60 -7.32 -19.86
CA LEU A 122 -10.68 -6.75 -20.83
C LEU A 122 -9.27 -7.33 -20.67
N ASN A 123 -8.59 -7.53 -21.79
CA ASN A 123 -7.18 -7.90 -21.81
C ASN A 123 -6.28 -6.65 -21.73
N VAL A 124 -6.15 -6.09 -20.54
CA VAL A 124 -5.36 -4.90 -20.21
C VAL A 124 -4.24 -5.24 -19.23
N SER A 125 -3.30 -4.31 -19.04
CA SER A 125 -2.24 -4.43 -18.03
C SER A 125 -2.82 -4.47 -16.61
N GLU A 126 -2.06 -5.00 -15.64
CA GLU A 126 -2.45 -5.06 -14.22
C GLU A 126 -2.88 -3.70 -13.67
N ALA A 127 -2.16 -2.64 -14.05
CA ALA A 127 -2.58 -1.26 -13.84
C ALA A 127 -2.91 -0.63 -15.20
N PHE A 128 -4.12 -0.09 -15.34
CA PHE A 128 -4.60 0.60 -16.53
C PHE A 128 -5.42 1.83 -16.13
N ILE A 129 -5.47 2.81 -17.03
CA ILE A 129 -6.25 4.04 -16.85
C ILE A 129 -7.52 3.93 -17.68
N TYR A 130 -8.67 4.07 -17.03
CA TYR A 130 -9.98 4.16 -17.69
C TYR A 130 -10.43 5.63 -17.75
N MET A 131 -10.96 6.04 -18.89
CA MET A 131 -11.47 7.37 -19.14
C MET A 131 -12.75 7.27 -19.98
N ASN A 132 -13.75 8.09 -19.65
CA ASN A 132 -14.84 8.39 -20.57
C ASN A 132 -14.35 9.39 -21.63
N ASP A 133 -15.14 9.57 -22.70
CA ASP A 133 -14.85 10.46 -23.81
C ASP A 133 -14.85 11.96 -23.44
N ASP A 134 -15.51 12.33 -22.34
CA ASP A 134 -15.57 13.68 -21.80
C ASP A 134 -14.48 14.02 -20.75
N VAL A 135 -13.48 13.15 -20.59
CA VAL A 135 -12.36 13.34 -19.65
C VAL A 135 -11.09 13.75 -20.40
N PHE A 136 -10.41 14.80 -19.93
CA PHE A 136 -9.24 15.37 -20.59
C PHE A 136 -8.06 15.56 -19.64
N PHE A 137 -6.84 15.29 -20.12
CA PHE A 137 -5.62 15.70 -19.43
C PHE A 137 -5.27 17.14 -19.81
N MET A 138 -5.29 18.02 -18.81
CA MET A 138 -5.09 19.47 -19.01
C MET A 138 -3.65 19.92 -18.76
N ALA A 139 -2.79 19.03 -18.27
CA ALA A 139 -1.38 19.26 -17.97
C ALA A 139 -0.60 17.95 -18.16
N PRO A 140 0.74 18.00 -18.31
CA PRO A 140 1.59 16.82 -18.38
C PRO A 140 1.33 15.89 -17.18
N MET A 141 1.17 14.60 -17.45
CA MET A 141 0.85 13.57 -16.46
C MET A 141 1.97 12.51 -16.42
N THR A 142 2.10 11.86 -15.27
CA THR A 142 3.01 10.74 -15.00
C THR A 142 2.22 9.57 -14.41
N PRO A 143 2.71 8.30 -14.49
CA PRO A 143 1.99 7.16 -13.91
C PRO A 143 1.72 7.34 -12.42
N TRP A 144 2.53 8.17 -11.76
CA TRP A 144 2.45 8.41 -10.33
C TRP A 144 1.30 9.32 -9.92
N ASP A 145 0.75 10.11 -10.84
CA ASP A 145 -0.47 10.88 -10.61
C ASP A 145 -1.69 9.97 -10.45
N PHE A 146 -1.61 8.74 -10.98
CA PHE A 146 -2.62 7.69 -10.85
C PHE A 146 -2.22 6.62 -9.82
N TYR A 147 -0.91 6.46 -9.58
CA TYR A 147 -0.34 5.38 -8.78
C TYR A 147 0.94 5.81 -8.04
N THR A 148 0.86 6.35 -6.83
CA THR A 148 2.08 6.70 -6.07
C THR A 148 2.76 5.49 -5.43
N TYR A 149 4.10 5.52 -5.32
CA TYR A 149 4.95 4.60 -4.55
C TYR A 149 4.64 4.61 -3.04
N GLY A 150 3.45 4.15 -2.66
CA GLY A 150 3.12 3.71 -1.31
C GLY A 150 3.48 2.24 -1.08
N ASP A 151 3.96 1.54 -2.12
CA ASP A 151 4.09 0.09 -2.15
C ASP A 151 5.00 -0.43 -1.05
N ARG A 152 6.08 0.28 -0.69
CA ARG A 152 7.03 -0.22 0.32
C ARG A 152 6.38 -0.65 1.62
N PHE A 153 5.36 0.09 2.06
CA PHE A 153 4.72 -0.11 3.36
C PHE A 153 3.19 -0.31 3.22
N GLY A 154 2.74 -0.62 2.01
CA GLY A 154 1.33 -0.67 1.64
C GLY A 154 0.63 0.70 1.64
N GLN A 155 -0.48 0.78 0.90
CA GLN A 155 -1.32 1.98 0.84
C GLN A 155 -2.03 2.19 2.19
N ARG A 156 -1.64 3.25 2.90
CA ARG A 156 -2.30 3.68 4.15
C ARG A 156 -2.05 5.16 4.41
N TYR A 157 -2.90 5.74 5.25
CA TYR A 157 -2.69 7.09 5.76
C TYR A 157 -1.48 7.11 6.71
N ARG A 158 -0.58 8.07 6.50
CA ARG A 158 0.54 8.38 7.39
C ARG A 158 0.38 9.82 7.88
N PRO A 159 0.42 10.07 9.20
CA PRO A 159 0.29 11.40 9.75
C PRO A 159 1.30 12.36 9.14
N TYR A 160 0.84 13.57 8.85
CA TYR A 160 1.75 14.64 8.46
C TYR A 160 2.72 14.95 9.60
N THR A 161 4.02 15.08 9.29
CA THR A 161 5.00 15.51 10.29
C THR A 161 5.06 17.04 10.28
N THR A 162 4.64 17.69 11.37
CA THR A 162 4.56 19.15 11.51
C THR A 162 5.87 19.87 11.16
N HIS A 163 5.80 21.13 10.71
CA HIS A 163 7.00 21.92 10.41
C HIS A 163 7.71 22.35 11.70
N GLU A 164 8.55 21.47 12.23
CA GLU A 164 9.31 21.65 13.46
C GLU A 164 10.74 21.11 13.33
N ALA A 165 11.57 21.35 14.35
CA ALA A 165 12.89 20.75 14.43
C ALA A 165 12.80 19.22 14.36
N LYS A 166 13.49 18.62 13.39
CA LYS A 166 13.46 17.18 13.16
C LYS A 166 14.67 16.53 13.82
N THR A 167 14.42 15.60 14.73
CA THR A 167 15.45 14.71 15.25
C THR A 167 15.57 13.52 14.30
N LEU A 168 16.79 13.23 13.84
CA LEU A 168 17.05 12.12 12.92
C LEU A 168 18.17 11.24 13.49
N VAL A 169 17.95 9.93 13.48
CA VAL A 169 18.96 8.94 13.85
C VAL A 169 19.76 8.56 12.60
N LYS A 170 21.08 8.78 12.62
CA LYS A 170 21.95 8.59 11.44
C LYS A 170 21.82 7.22 10.80
N SER A 171 21.79 6.15 11.60
CA SER A 171 21.64 4.79 11.08
C SER A 171 20.30 4.55 10.38
N MET A 172 19.23 5.21 10.82
CA MET A 172 17.91 5.14 10.17
C MET A 172 17.91 5.94 8.87
N VAL A 173 18.55 7.11 8.86
CA VAL A 173 18.75 7.90 7.64
C VAL A 173 19.55 7.12 6.60
N ASP A 174 20.56 6.36 7.03
CA ASP A 174 21.35 5.50 6.14
C ASP A 174 20.49 4.40 5.50
N GLU A 175 19.66 3.71 6.29
CA GLU A 175 18.73 2.70 5.76
C GLU A 175 17.75 3.30 4.74
N VAL A 176 17.19 4.48 5.04
CA VAL A 176 16.28 5.21 4.13
C VAL A 176 17.01 5.62 2.85
N THR A 177 18.26 6.06 2.96
CA THR A 177 19.07 6.49 1.81
C THR A 177 19.52 5.33 0.93
N ILE A 178 19.75 4.16 1.52
CA ILE A 178 19.98 2.92 0.77
C ILE A 178 18.70 2.51 0.05
N THR A 179 17.57 2.56 0.76
CA THR A 179 16.27 2.09 0.25
C THR A 179 15.76 2.93 -0.91
N TRP A 180 15.76 4.26 -0.79
CA TRP A 180 15.25 5.21 -1.80
C TRP A 180 16.38 6.05 -2.41
N ASN A 181 17.50 5.41 -2.72
CA ASN A 181 18.69 6.08 -3.21
C ASN A 181 18.41 6.94 -4.45
N SER A 182 17.70 6.38 -5.43
CA SER A 182 17.35 7.04 -6.69
C SER A 182 16.46 8.26 -6.49
N GLU A 183 15.43 8.13 -5.65
CA GLU A 183 14.42 9.15 -5.40
C GLU A 183 15.03 10.33 -4.62
N LEU A 184 15.84 10.04 -3.61
CA LEU A 184 16.57 11.06 -2.86
C LEU A 184 17.64 11.74 -3.70
N HIS A 185 18.34 10.99 -4.57
CA HIS A 185 19.28 11.58 -5.52
C HIS A 185 18.58 12.54 -6.48
N HIS A 186 17.42 12.14 -7.03
CA HIS A 186 16.62 12.98 -7.92
C HIS A 186 16.13 14.24 -7.19
N THR A 187 15.65 14.11 -5.96
CA THR A 187 15.24 15.24 -5.11
C THR A 187 16.39 16.23 -4.89
N GLY A 188 17.60 15.71 -4.68
CA GLY A 188 18.81 16.53 -4.50
C GLY A 188 19.23 17.35 -5.73
N GLN A 189 18.67 17.05 -6.92
CA GLN A 189 18.92 17.79 -8.16
C GLN A 189 17.95 18.96 -8.36
N GLN A 190 16.89 19.05 -7.54
CA GLN A 190 15.83 20.04 -7.72
C GLN A 190 16.21 21.41 -7.16
N ARG A 191 15.79 22.47 -7.87
CA ARG A 191 16.07 23.86 -7.47
C ARG A 191 15.08 24.41 -6.46
N PHE A 192 13.83 23.94 -6.52
CA PHE A 192 12.74 24.41 -5.67
C PHE A 192 11.99 23.22 -5.09
N ARG A 193 11.37 23.42 -3.92
CA ARG A 193 10.60 22.40 -3.21
C ARG A 193 9.24 22.21 -3.89
N MET A 194 8.79 20.96 -4.02
CA MET A 194 7.45 20.60 -4.56
C MET A 194 7.24 21.12 -5.98
N ASP A 195 8.23 20.91 -6.85
CA ASP A 195 7.96 20.97 -8.28
C ASP A 195 6.94 19.87 -8.62
N PRO A 196 5.74 20.22 -9.15
CA PRO A 196 4.68 19.25 -9.44
C PRO A 196 5.12 18.12 -10.38
N ASP A 197 6.13 18.37 -11.21
CA ASP A 197 6.71 17.37 -12.12
C ASP A 197 7.84 16.55 -11.46
N ALA A 198 8.39 17.05 -10.34
CA ALA A 198 9.47 16.41 -9.60
C ALA A 198 8.94 15.50 -8.49
N LYS A 199 9.40 14.26 -8.52
CA LYS A 199 9.05 13.20 -7.58
C LYS A 199 9.84 13.37 -6.28
N ASP A 200 9.65 14.49 -5.58
CA ASP A 200 10.42 14.86 -4.41
C ASP A 200 10.19 13.89 -3.24
N ALA A 201 11.25 13.16 -2.88
CA ALA A 201 11.33 12.36 -1.68
C ALA A 201 11.68 13.22 -0.46
N TYR A 202 10.73 13.38 0.45
CA TYR A 202 10.95 14.15 1.67
C TYR A 202 11.64 13.31 2.75
N LEU A 203 12.98 13.39 2.84
CA LEU A 203 13.81 12.55 3.73
C LEU A 203 13.34 12.53 5.20
N PRO A 204 13.11 13.67 5.90
CA PRO A 204 12.62 13.62 7.27
C PRO A 204 11.28 12.90 7.45
N PHE A 205 10.37 13.01 6.48
CA PHE A 205 9.12 12.25 6.52
C PHE A 205 9.38 10.77 6.32
N LEU A 206 10.19 10.40 5.33
CA LEU A 206 10.58 9.01 5.10
C LEU A 206 11.24 8.42 6.35
N ALA A 207 12.21 9.10 6.96
CA ALA A 207 12.91 8.63 8.16
C ALA A 207 12.00 8.51 9.40
N THR A 208 11.07 9.46 9.58
CA THR A 208 10.11 9.42 10.68
C THR A 208 9.18 8.20 10.57
N HIS A 209 8.62 7.96 9.38
CA HIS A 209 7.73 6.82 9.17
C HIS A 209 8.49 5.50 9.01
N TRP A 210 9.76 5.54 8.57
CA TRP A 210 10.64 4.37 8.49
C TRP A 210 10.69 3.64 9.82
N ILE A 211 10.99 4.34 10.91
CA ILE A 211 11.10 3.72 12.24
C ILE A 211 9.79 3.02 12.64
N VAL A 212 8.64 3.69 12.43
CA VAL A 212 7.33 3.16 12.80
C VAL A 212 6.93 1.93 11.96
N GLU A 213 7.12 1.99 10.65
CA GLU A 213 6.77 0.91 9.74
C GLU A 213 7.75 -0.27 9.86
N ARG A 214 9.02 0.00 10.11
CA ARG A 214 10.03 -1.04 10.35
C ARG A 214 9.85 -1.76 11.67
N HIS A 215 9.39 -1.06 12.71
CA HIS A 215 8.97 -1.72 13.94
C HIS A 215 7.78 -2.66 13.70
N ARG A 216 6.80 -2.22 12.89
CA ARG A 216 5.65 -3.05 12.49
C ARG A 216 6.09 -4.29 11.71
N GLU A 217 6.98 -4.13 10.74
CA GLU A 217 7.58 -5.24 9.99
C GLU A 217 8.35 -6.18 10.92
N ALA A 218 9.16 -5.66 11.84
CA ALA A 218 9.91 -6.46 12.80
C ALA A 218 8.98 -7.35 13.63
N LEU A 219 7.91 -6.77 14.21
CA LEU A 219 6.92 -7.54 14.97
C LEU A 219 6.32 -8.68 14.15
N LEU A 220 5.82 -8.37 12.94
CA LEU A 220 5.18 -9.37 12.08
C LEU A 220 6.17 -10.43 11.60
N TRP A 221 7.35 -10.01 11.17
CA TRP A 221 8.39 -10.91 10.66
C TRP A 221 8.88 -11.86 11.74
N THR A 222 9.13 -11.34 12.94
CA THR A 222 9.57 -12.15 14.08
C THR A 222 8.54 -13.22 14.43
N TRP A 223 7.24 -12.89 14.41
CA TRP A 223 6.20 -13.88 14.68
C TRP A 223 6.02 -14.89 13.54
N VAL A 224 5.88 -14.42 12.29
CA VAL A 224 5.58 -15.29 11.14
C VAL A 224 6.79 -16.13 10.76
N VAL A 225 7.95 -15.50 10.53
CA VAL A 225 9.13 -16.15 9.95
C VAL A 225 10.02 -16.72 11.07
N ALA A 226 10.39 -15.90 12.04
CA ALA A 226 11.39 -16.31 13.03
C ALA A 226 10.84 -17.22 14.14
N ARG A 227 9.54 -17.13 14.47
CA ARG A 227 8.90 -17.95 15.51
C ARG A 227 8.18 -19.16 14.93
N ILE A 228 7.28 -18.95 13.95
CA ILE A 228 6.42 -20.01 13.40
C ILE A 228 7.01 -20.69 12.17
N GLY A 229 7.59 -19.92 11.25
CA GLY A 229 8.13 -20.41 9.98
C GLY A 229 9.22 -21.47 10.16
N GLY A 230 9.27 -22.43 9.22
CA GLY A 230 10.35 -23.39 9.11
C GLY A 230 11.68 -22.74 8.72
N ASP A 231 12.78 -23.42 8.99
CA ASP A 231 14.14 -22.98 8.64
C ASP A 231 14.37 -22.90 7.12
N ASP A 232 13.61 -23.71 6.37
CA ASP A 232 13.50 -23.73 4.91
C ASP A 232 12.41 -22.79 4.38
N ASP A 233 11.95 -21.85 5.20
CA ASP A 233 10.84 -20.94 4.92
C ASP A 233 9.46 -21.64 4.81
N ALA A 234 9.33 -22.89 5.25
CA ALA A 234 8.08 -23.63 5.12
C ALA A 234 6.91 -23.03 5.92
N TRP A 235 5.73 -22.99 5.30
CA TRP A 235 4.44 -22.67 5.92
C TRP A 235 3.39 -23.74 5.62
N GLY A 236 3.43 -24.83 6.39
CA GLY A 236 2.52 -25.96 6.24
C GLY A 236 1.28 -25.92 7.15
N PRO A 237 0.48 -27.00 7.16
CA PRO A 237 -0.69 -27.12 8.04
C PRO A 237 -0.36 -26.97 9.53
N ALA A 238 0.82 -27.41 9.96
CA ALA A 238 1.28 -27.27 11.36
C ALA A 238 1.51 -25.80 11.74
N GLN A 239 2.28 -25.07 10.92
CA GLN A 239 2.53 -23.64 11.10
C GLN A 239 1.23 -22.84 11.06
N SER A 240 0.36 -23.12 10.08
CA SER A 240 -0.95 -22.48 9.97
C SER A 240 -1.83 -22.73 11.20
N ALA A 241 -1.86 -23.96 11.72
CA ALA A 241 -2.63 -24.31 12.91
C ALA A 241 -2.06 -23.65 14.17
N GLN A 242 -0.73 -23.60 14.32
CA GLN A 242 -0.07 -22.88 15.40
C GLN A 242 -0.39 -21.39 15.36
N ALA A 243 -0.23 -20.74 14.21
CA ALA A 243 -0.53 -19.32 14.02
C ALA A 243 -1.99 -19.02 14.40
N TRP A 244 -2.94 -19.84 13.92
CA TRP A 244 -4.36 -19.64 14.24
C TRP A 244 -4.65 -19.80 15.74
N LYS A 245 -4.01 -20.78 16.40
CA LYS A 245 -4.14 -21.00 17.84
C LYS A 245 -3.54 -19.84 18.65
N GLU A 246 -2.37 -19.34 18.29
CA GLU A 246 -1.71 -18.21 18.99
C GLU A 246 -2.52 -16.91 18.89
N LEU A 247 -3.31 -16.73 17.82
CA LEU A 247 -4.25 -15.63 17.68
C LEU A 247 -5.55 -15.81 18.48
N GLY A 248 -5.75 -16.95 19.15
CA GLY A 248 -6.99 -17.27 19.87
C GLY A 248 -8.10 -17.85 18.97
N GLY A 249 -7.76 -18.33 17.78
CA GLY A 249 -8.68 -18.95 16.84
C GLY A 249 -9.10 -20.37 17.24
N ALA A 250 -10.40 -20.65 17.10
CA ALA A 250 -10.93 -22.00 17.23
C ALA A 250 -10.80 -22.76 15.91
N VAL A 251 -10.61 -24.09 15.97
CA VAL A 251 -10.35 -24.95 14.81
C VAL A 251 -11.49 -24.90 13.78
N ASP A 252 -12.73 -24.80 14.26
CA ASP A 252 -13.97 -24.81 13.48
C ASP A 252 -14.47 -23.40 13.09
N LYS A 253 -13.73 -22.35 13.44
CA LYS A 253 -14.11 -20.96 13.17
C LYS A 253 -13.11 -20.28 12.24
N ASP A 254 -13.66 -19.55 11.28
CA ASP A 254 -12.89 -18.71 10.34
C ASP A 254 -12.62 -17.30 10.88
N LEU A 255 -13.13 -16.96 12.07
CA LEU A 255 -13.10 -15.60 12.60
C LEU A 255 -12.57 -15.54 14.03
N VAL A 256 -11.69 -14.58 14.29
CA VAL A 256 -11.22 -14.18 15.63
C VAL A 256 -11.65 -12.73 15.88
N ASP A 257 -12.37 -12.48 16.98
CA ASP A 257 -12.62 -11.14 17.52
C ASP A 257 -11.44 -10.75 18.42
N VAL A 258 -10.66 -9.76 18.00
CA VAL A 258 -9.50 -9.28 18.72
C VAL A 258 -9.87 -8.01 19.48
N ARG A 259 -9.54 -7.99 20.77
CA ARG A 259 -9.73 -6.82 21.64
C ARG A 259 -8.42 -6.43 22.26
N ARG A 260 -8.11 -5.14 22.17
CA ARG A 260 -6.97 -4.56 22.84
C ARG A 260 -7.11 -4.69 24.35
N GLN A 261 -6.02 -5.06 25.00
CA GLN A 261 -5.94 -5.19 26.46
C GLN A 261 -5.34 -3.92 27.08
N VAL A 262 -5.66 -3.72 28.35
CA VAL A 262 -5.12 -2.60 29.14
C VAL A 262 -3.62 -2.82 29.33
N ARG A 263 -2.83 -1.75 29.22
CA ARG A 263 -1.37 -1.78 29.46
C ARG A 263 -0.92 -0.63 30.35
N SER A 264 0.05 -0.93 31.20
CA SER A 264 0.61 0.01 32.19
C SER A 264 1.84 0.78 31.71
N THR A 265 2.23 0.60 30.45
CA THR A 265 3.41 1.21 29.81
C THR A 265 3.49 2.73 29.98
N LEU A 266 2.36 3.43 29.88
CA LEU A 266 2.25 4.88 30.05
C LEU A 266 1.60 5.31 31.38
N HIS A 267 1.55 4.44 32.39
CA HIS A 267 1.14 4.86 33.73
C HIS A 267 2.11 5.92 34.27
N GLU A 268 1.56 6.99 34.84
CA GLU A 268 2.33 8.13 35.33
C GLU A 268 3.45 7.71 36.29
N ASP A 269 3.13 6.93 37.33
CA ASP A 269 4.12 6.41 38.29
C ASP A 269 5.25 5.64 37.60
N ARG A 270 4.92 4.86 36.56
CA ARG A 270 5.89 4.07 35.82
C ARG A 270 6.83 4.96 35.00
N VAL A 271 6.27 5.95 34.32
CA VAL A 271 7.04 6.90 33.51
C VAL A 271 7.95 7.73 34.42
N MET A 272 7.43 8.22 35.55
CA MET A 272 8.22 8.94 36.55
C MET A 272 9.34 8.09 37.14
N ASN A 273 9.06 6.85 37.54
CA ASN A 273 10.10 5.92 38.02
C ASN A 273 11.20 5.65 36.98
N MET A 274 10.85 5.62 35.68
CA MET A 274 11.84 5.48 34.61
C MET A 274 12.72 6.72 34.50
N LEU A 275 12.15 7.92 34.55
CA LEU A 275 12.89 9.18 34.49
C LEU A 275 13.81 9.35 35.69
N ASP A 276 13.29 9.06 36.90
CA ASP A 276 14.09 9.11 38.13
C ASP A 276 15.29 8.17 38.04
N SER A 277 15.14 7.01 37.38
CA SER A 277 16.23 6.06 37.16
C SER A 277 17.32 6.56 36.21
N THR A 278 17.02 7.53 35.34
CA THR A 278 18.00 8.19 34.45
C THR A 278 18.54 9.51 35.01
N GLY A 279 18.08 9.92 36.21
CA GLY A 279 18.44 11.20 36.82
C GLY A 279 17.62 12.39 36.31
N ASP A 280 16.58 12.14 35.51
CA ASP A 280 15.66 13.15 35.01
C ASP A 280 14.47 13.32 35.96
N THR A 281 14.15 14.55 36.35
CA THR A 281 13.06 14.83 37.31
C THR A 281 11.73 15.19 36.63
N ALA A 282 11.72 15.39 35.31
CA ALA A 282 10.52 15.70 34.53
C ALA A 282 10.74 15.49 33.02
N ILE A 283 9.66 15.21 32.27
CA ILE A 283 9.64 15.15 30.79
C ILE A 283 9.61 16.56 30.14
N GLY A 284 9.44 17.62 30.95
CA GLY A 284 9.26 18.98 30.45
C GLY A 284 7.85 19.21 29.88
N ARG A 285 7.74 19.83 28.69
CA ARG A 285 6.44 20.17 28.05
C ARG A 285 5.87 19.07 27.15
N THR A 286 6.64 18.00 26.92
CA THR A 286 6.24 16.87 26.08
C THR A 286 5.57 15.82 26.93
N ARG A 287 4.47 15.23 26.46
CA ARG A 287 3.84 14.06 27.07
C ARG A 287 3.95 12.88 26.12
N TYR A 288 4.21 11.69 26.63
CA TYR A 288 4.17 10.48 25.80
C TYR A 288 2.72 10.14 25.47
N ALA A 289 2.43 10.07 24.18
CA ALA A 289 1.13 9.70 23.66
C ALA A 289 1.06 8.24 23.25
N PHE A 290 2.19 7.63 22.86
CA PHE A 290 2.29 6.23 22.47
C PHE A 290 3.74 5.74 22.58
N VAL A 291 3.94 4.47 22.93
CA VAL A 291 5.25 3.80 22.89
C VAL A 291 5.16 2.56 22.01
N SER A 292 6.21 2.27 21.23
CA SER A 292 6.21 1.13 20.29
C SER A 292 5.98 -0.23 20.96
N ARG A 293 6.26 -0.34 22.26
CA ARG A 293 5.99 -1.52 23.09
C ARG A 293 4.50 -1.89 23.16
N ASP A 294 3.61 -0.97 22.81
CA ASP A 294 2.17 -1.20 22.77
C ASP A 294 1.67 -1.62 21.38
N GLY A 295 2.58 -1.85 20.42
CA GLY A 295 2.27 -2.37 19.10
C GLY A 295 2.38 -1.33 18.01
N TYR A 296 1.31 -1.13 17.23
CA TYR A 296 1.32 -0.28 16.04
C TYR A 296 0.34 0.90 16.18
N PRO A 297 0.82 2.16 16.05
CA PRO A 297 0.00 3.34 16.34
C PRO A 297 -0.95 3.74 15.20
N TYR A 298 -0.67 3.34 13.95
CA TYR A 298 -1.46 3.83 12.81
C TYR A 298 -2.72 3.01 12.52
N THR A 299 -2.95 1.91 13.24
CA THR A 299 -4.15 1.05 13.09
C THR A 299 -5.46 1.84 13.19
N SER A 300 -5.50 2.84 14.07
CA SER A 300 -6.72 3.60 14.37
C SER A 300 -6.93 4.83 13.48
N LEU A 301 -5.92 5.23 12.69
CA LEU A 301 -5.95 6.52 12.02
C LEU A 301 -6.92 6.57 10.83
N GLY A 302 -7.28 5.41 10.25
CA GLY A 302 -8.26 5.31 9.17
C GLY A 302 -7.91 6.15 7.93
N ARG A 303 -8.86 6.27 6.99
CA ARG A 303 -8.67 7.09 5.76
C ARG A 303 -8.77 8.60 6.03
N PHE A 304 -9.49 8.98 7.09
CA PHE A 304 -9.82 10.38 7.40
C PHE A 304 -9.11 10.95 8.63
N GLY A 305 -8.18 10.20 9.24
CA GLY A 305 -7.38 10.66 10.37
C GLY A 305 -8.17 10.70 11.68
N TRP A 306 -8.20 9.58 12.42
CA TRP A 306 -8.55 9.63 13.83
C TRP A 306 -7.57 10.58 14.55
N LYS A 307 -8.11 11.60 15.24
CA LYS A 307 -7.31 12.74 15.73
C LYS A 307 -6.40 12.42 16.92
N ASN A 308 -6.60 11.28 17.58
CA ASN A 308 -5.89 10.90 18.79
C ASN A 308 -5.06 9.64 18.56
N TRP A 309 -3.93 9.51 19.26
CA TRP A 309 -3.19 8.26 19.28
C TRP A 309 -3.96 7.17 20.05
N PRO A 310 -3.73 5.88 19.76
CA PRO A 310 -4.33 4.78 20.50
C PRO A 310 -4.03 4.89 22.00
N LEU A 311 -5.05 4.62 22.82
CA LEU A 311 -4.92 4.60 24.28
C LEU A 311 -5.08 3.17 24.80
N PHE A 312 -4.16 2.76 25.68
CA PHE A 312 -4.18 1.44 26.32
C PHE A 312 -4.79 1.48 27.72
N GLN A 313 -5.45 2.59 28.06
CA GLN A 313 -6.32 2.69 29.21
C GLN A 313 -7.73 3.02 28.74
N PRO A 314 -8.76 2.35 29.27
CA PRO A 314 -10.14 2.69 28.96
C PRO A 314 -10.51 4.05 29.56
N SER A 315 -11.49 4.71 28.96
CA SER A 315 -11.99 5.99 29.47
C SER A 315 -12.48 5.83 30.92
N LYS A 316 -12.05 6.77 31.76
CA LYS A 316 -12.58 6.96 33.12
C LYS A 316 -13.77 7.94 33.15
N SER A 317 -14.23 8.42 31.99
CA SER A 317 -15.37 9.35 31.90
C SER A 317 -16.65 8.69 32.41
N ASN A 318 -17.42 9.44 33.20
CA ASN A 318 -18.70 8.97 33.77
C ASN A 318 -19.72 8.51 32.71
N ASP A 319 -19.67 9.07 31.50
CA ASP A 319 -20.65 8.78 30.44
C ASP A 319 -20.32 7.50 29.65
N MET A 320 -19.05 7.10 29.58
CA MET A 320 -18.57 5.94 28.81
C MET A 320 -17.43 5.18 29.53
N PRO A 321 -17.65 4.72 30.78
CA PRO A 321 -16.62 4.02 31.55
C PRO A 321 -16.24 2.69 30.87
N GLY A 322 -14.94 2.40 30.77
CA GLY A 322 -14.47 1.13 30.22
C GLY A 322 -14.32 1.10 28.69
N MET A 323 -14.82 2.12 27.97
CA MET A 323 -14.71 2.18 26.51
C MET A 323 -13.40 2.85 26.08
N TYR A 324 -12.73 2.24 25.11
CA TYR A 324 -11.63 2.88 24.40
C TYR A 324 -12.18 3.88 23.40
N SER A 325 -11.55 5.05 23.30
CA SER A 325 -12.00 6.08 22.37
C SER A 325 -11.71 5.74 20.91
N ASP A 326 -10.60 5.05 20.61
CA ASP A 326 -10.18 4.84 19.22
C ASP A 326 -10.78 3.58 18.57
N PRO A 327 -11.10 3.64 17.27
CA PRO A 327 -11.68 2.53 16.52
C PRO A 327 -10.73 1.33 16.38
N GLY A 328 -9.42 1.51 16.60
CA GLY A 328 -8.42 0.43 16.57
C GLY A 328 -8.40 -0.46 17.81
N ALA A 329 -9.25 -0.19 18.80
CA ALA A 329 -9.35 -1.00 20.02
C ALA A 329 -9.94 -2.41 19.78
N ARG A 330 -10.64 -2.59 18.66
CA ARG A 330 -11.26 -3.84 18.22
C ARG A 330 -11.00 -4.05 16.75
N CYS A 331 -10.72 -5.29 16.39
CA CYS A 331 -10.57 -5.70 15.02
C CYS A 331 -10.89 -7.19 14.90
N SER A 332 -11.00 -7.68 13.67
CA SER A 332 -11.31 -9.08 13.42
C SER A 332 -10.35 -9.67 12.41
N ILE A 333 -9.85 -10.87 12.69
CA ILE A 333 -8.99 -11.64 11.79
C ILE A 333 -9.84 -12.73 11.17
N ARG A 334 -9.97 -12.71 9.84
CA ARG A 334 -10.64 -13.77 9.09
C ARG A 334 -9.58 -14.70 8.48
N ARG A 335 -9.61 -16.00 8.78
CA ARG A 335 -8.55 -16.94 8.40
C ARG A 335 -8.39 -17.03 6.89
N THR A 336 -9.50 -17.18 6.17
CA THR A 336 -9.55 -17.23 4.70
C THR A 336 -9.02 -15.96 4.04
N GLU A 337 -9.22 -14.80 4.64
CA GLU A 337 -8.74 -13.53 4.10
C GLU A 337 -7.26 -13.31 4.42
N CYS A 338 -6.89 -13.42 5.70
CA CYS A 338 -5.57 -13.05 6.18
C CYS A 338 -4.50 -14.10 5.84
N PHE A 339 -4.88 -15.39 5.82
CA PHE A 339 -3.97 -16.52 5.61
C PHE A 339 -4.37 -17.40 4.42
N GLY A 340 -5.44 -17.08 3.69
CA GLY A 340 -5.83 -17.83 2.50
C GLY A 340 -4.86 -17.61 1.34
N ALA A 341 -4.53 -18.69 0.65
CA ALA A 341 -3.66 -18.66 -0.53
C ALA A 341 -4.42 -18.11 -1.73
N SER A 342 -4.42 -16.78 -1.92
CA SER A 342 -4.95 -16.16 -3.14
C SER A 342 -3.95 -16.16 -4.31
N SER A 343 -2.68 -16.46 -4.07
CA SER A 343 -1.62 -16.52 -5.09
C SER A 343 -0.54 -17.55 -4.72
N SER A 344 0.29 -17.96 -5.69
CA SER A 344 1.45 -18.84 -5.45
C SER A 344 2.50 -18.26 -4.50
N ARG A 345 2.38 -16.97 -4.12
CA ARG A 345 3.32 -16.25 -3.24
C ARG A 345 3.08 -16.47 -1.75
N ILE A 346 1.98 -17.08 -1.32
CA ILE A 346 1.64 -17.32 0.11
C ILE A 346 1.93 -18.78 0.51
N ARG A 347 2.80 -19.47 -0.23
CA ARG A 347 3.12 -20.88 0.07
C ARG A 347 4.11 -21.03 1.25
N ASP A 348 4.87 -19.98 1.50
CA ASP A 348 6.02 -19.98 2.41
C ASP A 348 5.84 -18.90 3.50
N ALA A 349 6.62 -18.97 4.58
CA ALA A 349 6.49 -18.10 5.74
C ALA A 349 6.80 -16.64 5.38
N SER A 350 7.85 -16.40 4.60
CA SER A 350 8.17 -15.07 4.04
C SER A 350 7.01 -14.49 3.20
N GLY A 351 6.29 -15.36 2.49
CA GLY A 351 5.09 -15.03 1.72
C GLY A 351 3.91 -14.60 2.58
N VAL A 352 3.64 -15.36 3.66
CA VAL A 352 2.63 -15.00 4.66
C VAL A 352 2.98 -13.68 5.35
N PHE A 353 4.27 -13.48 5.65
CA PHE A 353 4.74 -12.22 6.21
C PHE A 353 4.50 -11.06 5.23
N ALA A 354 4.91 -11.20 3.96
CA ALA A 354 4.72 -10.16 2.95
C ALA A 354 3.24 -9.81 2.77
N ARG A 355 2.36 -10.82 2.81
CA ARG A 355 0.91 -10.63 2.79
C ARG A 355 0.42 -9.76 3.95
N LEU A 356 0.74 -10.15 5.19
CA LEU A 356 0.29 -9.42 6.39
C LEU A 356 0.94 -8.02 6.51
N ALA A 357 2.18 -7.89 6.05
CA ALA A 357 2.93 -6.65 6.12
C ALA A 357 2.47 -5.64 5.06
N PHE A 358 2.26 -6.06 3.81
CA PHE A 358 2.16 -5.16 2.67
C PHE A 358 0.85 -5.30 1.87
N GLU A 359 0.32 -6.51 1.69
CA GLU A 359 -0.85 -6.76 0.82
C GLU A 359 -2.19 -6.56 1.54
N VAL A 360 -2.32 -7.08 2.76
CA VAL A 360 -3.50 -6.92 3.64
C VAL A 360 -3.10 -6.32 4.99
N PRO A 361 -2.62 -5.06 5.01
CA PRO A 361 -2.24 -4.32 6.21
C PRO A 361 -3.11 -4.49 7.45
N HIS A 362 -4.43 -4.45 7.28
CA HIS A 362 -5.39 -4.52 8.39
C HIS A 362 -5.35 -5.88 9.11
N CYS A 363 -5.07 -6.97 8.38
CA CYS A 363 -4.84 -8.27 8.98
C CYS A 363 -3.58 -8.25 9.86
N GLY A 364 -2.47 -7.69 9.36
CA GLY A 364 -1.23 -7.57 10.13
C GLY A 364 -1.37 -6.68 11.36
N ASP A 365 -2.10 -5.57 11.24
CA ASP A 365 -2.35 -4.65 12.36
C ASP A 365 -3.18 -5.33 13.46
N CYS A 366 -4.15 -6.16 13.06
CA CYS A 366 -4.96 -6.92 13.98
C CYS A 366 -4.20 -8.08 14.64
N VAL A 367 -3.32 -8.76 13.88
CA VAL A 367 -2.36 -9.74 14.41
C VAL A 367 -1.47 -9.12 15.48
N ILE A 368 -0.90 -7.94 15.23
CA ILE A 368 -0.09 -7.21 16.23
C ILE A 368 -0.93 -6.94 17.48
N THR A 369 -2.17 -6.49 17.32
CA THR A 369 -3.07 -6.21 18.45
C THR A 369 -3.33 -7.46 19.30
N ALA A 370 -3.56 -8.62 18.65
CA ALA A 370 -3.76 -9.89 19.32
C ALA A 370 -2.51 -10.36 20.08
N LEU A 371 -1.33 -10.25 19.47
CA LEU A 371 -0.08 -10.71 20.06
C LEU A 371 0.44 -9.79 21.17
N VAL A 372 0.22 -8.47 21.05
CA VAL A 372 0.45 -7.51 22.14
C VAL A 372 -0.41 -7.86 23.35
N ALA A 373 -1.70 -8.17 23.12
CA ALA A 373 -2.60 -8.64 24.18
C ALA A 373 -2.14 -9.96 24.81
N ALA A 374 -1.71 -10.93 23.99
CA ALA A 374 -1.20 -12.21 24.46
C ALA A 374 0.14 -12.09 25.23
N SER A 375 0.89 -11.02 25.00
CA SER A 375 2.17 -10.75 25.67
C SER A 375 2.02 -10.11 27.07
N GLY A 376 0.79 -9.94 27.54
CA GLY A 376 0.48 -9.39 28.86
C GLY A 376 0.64 -7.87 28.94
N ASP A 377 0.82 -7.37 30.17
CA ASP A 377 0.80 -5.92 30.48
C ASP A 377 1.96 -5.15 29.84
N LEU A 378 3.14 -5.77 29.83
CA LEU A 378 4.37 -5.10 29.40
C LEU A 378 5.12 -5.92 28.34
N GLY A 379 4.83 -7.19 28.12
CA GLY A 379 5.66 -8.01 27.23
C GLY A 379 5.48 -7.72 25.74
N LEU A 380 6.37 -8.32 24.96
CA LEU A 380 6.20 -8.67 23.53
C LEU A 380 6.51 -10.17 23.32
N SER A 381 6.38 -10.99 24.36
CA SER A 381 6.82 -12.39 24.36
C SER A 381 6.11 -13.27 23.34
N ALA A 382 4.86 -12.96 22.99
CA ALA A 382 4.10 -13.74 22.01
C ALA A 382 4.64 -13.59 20.57
N PHE A 383 5.42 -12.55 20.29
CA PHE A 383 6.10 -12.40 19.00
C PHE A 383 7.35 -13.28 18.93
N LEU A 384 8.05 -13.44 20.05
CA LEU A 384 9.43 -13.93 20.06
C LEU A 384 9.51 -15.45 19.91
N PRO A 385 10.51 -16.00 19.19
CA PRO A 385 10.77 -17.44 19.11
C PRO A 385 11.04 -18.07 20.48
N GLU A 386 10.92 -19.39 20.60
CA GLU A 386 11.32 -20.09 21.82
C GLU A 386 12.82 -19.86 22.14
N PRO A 387 13.22 -19.80 23.42
CA PRO A 387 14.60 -19.44 23.81
C PRO A 387 15.69 -20.38 23.28
N ASP A 388 15.33 -21.61 22.96
CA ASP A 388 16.22 -22.65 22.44
C ASP A 388 16.26 -22.70 20.90
N ARG A 389 15.44 -21.90 20.20
CA ARG A 389 15.46 -21.87 18.73
C ARG A 389 16.77 -21.28 18.25
N ALA A 390 17.57 -22.14 17.64
CA ALA A 390 18.86 -21.79 17.12
C ALA A 390 18.92 -21.76 15.59
N TRP A 391 19.73 -20.85 15.04
CA TRP A 391 20.04 -20.81 13.61
C TRP A 391 21.53 -21.04 13.39
N THR A 392 21.87 -22.11 12.67
CA THR A 392 23.24 -22.40 12.24
C THR A 392 23.34 -22.19 10.74
N GLY A 393 23.72 -20.97 10.33
CA GLY A 393 24.01 -20.68 8.92
C GLY A 393 25.22 -21.49 8.41
N TRP A 394 25.30 -21.63 7.09
CA TRP A 394 26.47 -22.23 6.43
C TRP A 394 27.72 -21.39 6.69
N LYS A 395 28.74 -21.96 7.35
CA LYS A 395 30.04 -21.31 7.56
C LYS A 395 30.92 -21.57 6.34
N ASP A 396 31.09 -20.55 5.50
CA ASP A 396 32.18 -20.55 4.53
C ASP A 396 33.46 -20.12 5.27
N LEU A 397 34.29 -21.10 5.64
CA LEU A 397 35.46 -20.92 6.52
C LEU A 397 36.58 -20.06 5.91
N ASP A 398 36.48 -19.75 4.61
CA ASP A 398 37.51 -19.06 3.83
C ASP A 398 37.22 -17.56 3.59
N GLN A 399 36.13 -17.00 4.13
CA GLN A 399 35.81 -15.57 3.98
C GLN A 399 36.22 -14.73 5.20
N GLU A 400 36.82 -13.54 4.96
CA GLU A 400 37.12 -12.57 6.01
C GLU A 400 35.87 -12.27 6.86
N PRO A 401 36.04 -12.15 8.20
CA PRO A 401 34.93 -11.89 9.08
C PRO A 401 34.29 -10.58 8.67
N PRO A 402 32.98 -10.59 8.40
CA PRO A 402 32.25 -9.36 8.13
C PRO A 402 32.41 -8.28 9.15
N LYS A 403 32.33 -7.05 8.65
CA LYS A 403 31.89 -5.93 9.47
C LYS A 403 30.51 -6.26 10.07
N GLU A 404 30.41 -6.23 11.38
CA GLU A 404 29.18 -6.47 12.13
C GLU A 404 28.11 -5.46 11.70
N ILE A 405 27.03 -5.95 11.11
CA ILE A 405 25.89 -5.14 10.67
C ILE A 405 24.75 -5.43 11.63
N ALA A 406 24.26 -4.38 12.29
CA ALA A 406 23.14 -4.51 13.22
C ALA A 406 21.88 -5.08 12.52
N PRO A 407 21.08 -5.91 13.22
CA PRO A 407 19.92 -6.59 12.63
C PRO A 407 18.97 -5.67 11.87
N HIS A 408 18.68 -6.02 10.61
CA HIS A 408 17.66 -5.35 9.81
C HIS A 408 17.05 -6.34 8.82
N LEU A 409 15.79 -6.10 8.42
CA LEU A 409 15.18 -6.76 7.26
C LEU A 409 15.65 -6.07 5.95
N PRO A 410 15.38 -6.61 4.76
CA PRO A 410 15.85 -6.04 3.49
C PRO A 410 15.55 -4.54 3.29
N LEU A 411 16.53 -3.84 2.69
CA LEU A 411 16.54 -2.39 2.45
C LEU A 411 16.29 -2.09 0.96
N VAL A 412 15.09 -2.40 0.48
CA VAL A 412 14.68 -2.20 -0.93
C VAL A 412 13.41 -1.34 -0.99
N ALA A 413 13.28 -0.49 -2.01
CA ALA A 413 12.13 0.40 -2.18
C ALA A 413 10.83 -0.35 -2.53
N ASP A 414 10.92 -1.46 -3.26
CA ASP A 414 9.79 -2.35 -3.55
C ASP A 414 9.92 -3.63 -2.71
N TYR A 415 8.95 -3.87 -1.83
CA TYR A 415 8.93 -5.07 -0.98
C TYR A 415 8.84 -6.36 -1.80
N ARG A 416 8.33 -6.31 -3.04
CA ARG A 416 8.22 -7.48 -3.92
C ARG A 416 9.58 -7.96 -4.41
N ALA A 417 10.62 -7.11 -4.35
CA ALA A 417 11.99 -7.46 -4.67
C ALA A 417 12.78 -7.96 -3.43
N ALA A 418 12.19 -7.90 -2.23
CA ALA A 418 12.84 -8.35 -1.01
C ALA A 418 12.71 -9.86 -0.83
N ASN A 419 13.76 -10.48 -0.27
CA ASN A 419 13.70 -11.84 0.24
C ASN A 419 13.66 -11.80 1.77
N PHE A 420 12.52 -12.18 2.34
CA PHE A 420 12.29 -12.16 3.78
C PHE A 420 12.47 -13.52 4.45
N SER A 421 13.03 -14.53 3.77
CA SER A 421 13.29 -15.82 4.40
C SER A 421 14.30 -15.68 5.54
N LEU A 422 14.17 -16.56 6.54
CA LEU A 422 15.06 -16.57 7.70
C LEU A 422 16.53 -16.61 7.28
N ALA A 423 16.87 -17.52 6.36
CA ALA A 423 18.21 -17.69 5.83
C ALA A 423 18.78 -16.42 5.18
N HIS A 424 17.97 -15.73 4.37
CA HIS A 424 18.43 -14.53 3.67
C HIS A 424 18.66 -13.35 4.64
N VAL A 425 17.72 -13.13 5.57
CA VAL A 425 17.81 -12.05 6.56
C VAL A 425 19.03 -12.25 7.49
N PHE A 426 19.26 -13.48 7.94
CA PHE A 426 20.44 -13.81 8.75
C PHE A 426 21.74 -13.75 7.95
N ALA A 427 21.73 -14.05 6.64
CA ALA A 427 22.93 -13.89 5.81
C ALA A 427 23.33 -12.41 5.63
N GLN A 428 22.36 -11.48 5.64
CA GLN A 428 22.62 -10.03 5.54
C GLN A 428 23.14 -9.43 6.85
N SER A 429 22.64 -9.92 7.97
CA SER A 429 23.04 -9.48 9.31
C SER A 429 24.05 -10.50 9.86
N ARG A 430 25.33 -10.28 9.57
CA ARG A 430 26.43 -11.19 9.92
C ARG A 430 26.70 -11.24 11.44
N GLY A 431 25.69 -11.62 12.21
CA GLY A 431 25.78 -11.95 13.62
C GLY A 431 25.89 -13.45 13.76
N GLU A 432 26.91 -13.90 14.48
CA GLU A 432 27.05 -15.27 15.00
C GLU A 432 25.97 -15.59 16.05
N THR A 433 24.74 -15.11 15.86
CA THR A 433 23.64 -15.37 16.79
C THR A 433 23.21 -16.80 16.58
N THR A 434 23.68 -17.69 17.45
CA THR A 434 23.11 -19.02 17.59
C THR A 434 21.64 -18.90 17.97
N SER A 435 21.22 -17.87 18.71
CA SER A 435 19.85 -17.66 19.18
C SER A 435 19.02 -16.79 18.22
N VAL A 436 17.98 -17.37 17.62
CA VAL A 436 17.01 -16.64 16.77
C VAL A 436 16.22 -15.63 17.62
N ARG A 437 16.00 -15.94 18.89
CA ARG A 437 15.28 -15.09 19.83
C ARG A 437 16.02 -13.80 20.12
N ASP A 438 17.33 -13.86 20.37
CA ASP A 438 18.11 -12.67 20.71
C ASP A 438 18.22 -11.72 19.51
N TRP A 439 18.46 -12.28 18.32
CA TRP A 439 18.45 -11.51 17.07
C TRP A 439 17.10 -10.81 16.85
N ALA A 440 15.99 -11.51 17.11
CA ALA A 440 14.64 -10.95 17.00
C ALA A 440 14.40 -9.81 18.02
N VAL A 441 14.89 -9.95 19.25
CA VAL A 441 14.82 -8.90 20.27
C VAL A 441 15.61 -7.67 19.82
N GLU A 442 16.80 -7.85 19.28
CA GLU A 442 17.63 -6.76 18.75
C GLU A 442 16.96 -6.06 17.56
N LEU A 443 16.35 -6.80 16.64
CA LEU A 443 15.61 -6.23 15.51
C LEU A 443 14.45 -5.34 15.99
N ILE A 444 13.62 -5.83 16.91
CA ILE A 444 12.49 -5.06 17.45
C ILE A 444 13.01 -3.83 18.21
N ALA A 445 14.07 -4.01 19.02
CA ALA A 445 14.65 -2.93 19.82
C ALA A 445 15.29 -1.84 18.94
N ARG A 446 15.89 -2.21 17.79
CA ARG A 446 16.49 -1.26 16.84
C ARG A 446 15.48 -0.23 16.35
N TYR A 447 14.25 -0.63 16.10
CA TYR A 447 13.18 0.24 15.59
C TYR A 447 12.22 0.73 16.70
N ARG A 448 12.62 0.68 17.97
CA ARG A 448 11.80 1.21 19.07
C ARG A 448 11.63 2.73 18.92
N PHE A 449 10.45 3.22 19.28
CA PHE A 449 10.15 4.66 19.22
C PHE A 449 9.12 5.07 20.27
N THR A 450 9.08 6.36 20.57
CA THR A 450 8.02 6.99 21.37
C THR A 450 7.41 8.16 20.60
N ILE A 451 6.09 8.26 20.62
CA ILE A 451 5.37 9.41 20.07
C ILE A 451 5.10 10.38 21.22
N GLY A 452 5.71 11.56 21.13
CA GLY A 452 5.46 12.67 22.03
C GLY A 452 4.39 13.61 21.48
N LYS A 453 3.54 14.14 22.37
CA LYS A 453 2.69 15.29 22.12
C LYS A 453 3.24 16.47 22.89
N SER A 454 3.58 17.52 22.16
CA SER A 454 4.09 18.77 22.74
C SER A 454 3.02 19.84 22.64
N GLU A 455 2.81 20.59 23.71
CA GLU A 455 1.97 21.78 23.65
C GLU A 455 2.76 22.92 22.98
N SER A 456 2.79 22.92 21.65
CA SER A 456 3.01 24.14 20.87
C SER A 456 1.65 24.64 20.37
N VAL A 457 1.51 25.95 20.29
CA VAL A 457 0.38 26.56 19.56
C VAL A 457 0.59 26.27 18.07
N PRO A 458 -0.28 25.57 17.31
CA PRO A 458 -1.24 24.51 17.64
C PRO A 458 -0.67 23.08 17.40
N TYR A 459 -1.01 22.12 18.27
CA TYR A 459 -0.89 20.65 18.17
C TYR A 459 0.29 20.08 17.36
N THR A 460 1.45 19.86 18.00
CA THR A 460 2.63 19.20 17.41
C THR A 460 2.80 17.76 17.89
N PHE A 461 3.27 16.90 16.99
CA PHE A 461 3.66 15.53 17.27
C PHE A 461 5.12 15.32 16.84
N SER A 462 5.97 14.92 17.79
CA SER A 462 7.36 14.56 17.53
C SER A 462 7.54 13.07 17.81
N ILE A 463 8.20 12.35 16.90
CA ILE A 463 8.63 10.96 17.11
C ILE A 463 10.10 11.01 17.53
N ALA A 464 10.40 10.43 18.71
CA ALA A 464 11.74 10.34 19.26
C ALA A 464 12.20 8.88 19.30
#